data_AF-A0A8C5SR49-F1
#
_entry.id   AF-A0A8C5SR49-F1
#
_cell.length_a   1.000
_cell.length_b   1.000
_cell.length_c   1.000
_cell.angle_alpha   90.00
_cell.angle_beta   90.00
_cell.angle_gamma   90.00
#
_symmetry.space_group_name_H-M   'P 1'
#
loop_
_entity.id
_entity.type
_entity.pdbx_description
1 polymer ?
#
loop_
_entity_poly.entity_id
_entity_poly.type
_entity_poly.pdbx_seq_one_letter_code
_entity_poly.pdbx_strand_id
1 'polypeptide(L)'
;RGSQAPRLASPGEIQRYLPQNGADGGGSRRPSPQLRALTELPELEAAYGRLCREEVRGEGRGRRGLELLLEQRGALEGKVAALHRMGPNLQLIEGDAQQLGGTIAFTCRLAENVSSKVRQLDLAKNRLYQAIQRSDDILDLKFCTDGVQAALRSEDYEQAAAHVHRYLCLDKSVIELSRQGQEGKRAIWCLALPGPPAP
;
A
#
# COMPACT_ATOMS: atom_id res chain seq x y z
N ARG A 1 -7.18 15.35 -3.07
CA ARG A 1 -8.38 14.79 -2.38
C ARG A 1 -8.22 15.10 -0.91
N GLY A 2 -9.03 16.03 -0.41
CA GLY A 2 -8.77 16.78 0.81
C GLY A 2 -8.90 15.96 2.09
N SER A 3 -7.87 16.07 2.92
CA SER A 3 -7.89 15.86 4.36
C SER A 3 -8.90 16.81 5.01
N GLN A 4 -9.84 16.29 5.79
CA GLN A 4 -10.62 17.07 6.75
C GLN A 4 -10.41 16.47 8.14
N ALA A 5 -9.53 17.12 8.89
CA ALA A 5 -9.45 16.99 10.33
C ALA A 5 -10.80 17.42 10.96
N PRO A 6 -11.28 16.77 12.03
CA PRO A 6 -12.43 17.24 12.75
C PRO A 6 -12.08 18.60 13.41
N ARG A 7 -12.77 19.65 12.99
CA ARG A 7 -12.67 20.99 13.58
C ARG A 7 -12.99 20.89 15.07
N LEU A 8 -12.04 21.35 15.90
CA LEU A 8 -12.30 21.65 17.30
C LEU A 8 -13.38 22.74 17.36
N ALA A 9 -14.48 22.41 18.03
CA ALA A 9 -15.64 23.27 18.20
C ALA A 9 -15.23 24.59 18.85
N SER A 10 -15.73 25.69 18.31
CA SER A 10 -15.45 27.05 18.80
C SER A 10 -16.07 27.25 20.20
N PRO A 11 -15.57 28.19 21.03
CA PRO A 11 -16.09 28.43 22.39
C PRO A 11 -17.59 28.78 22.46
N GLY A 12 -18.25 29.04 21.32
CA GLY A 12 -19.69 29.28 21.21
C GLY A 12 -20.57 28.04 21.01
N GLU A 13 -20.02 26.85 20.77
CA GLU A 13 -20.83 25.64 20.48
C GLU A 13 -21.15 24.80 21.71
N ILE A 14 -20.50 25.05 22.85
CA ILE A 14 -20.79 24.40 24.14
C ILE A 14 -22.14 24.89 24.72
N GLN A 15 -22.65 26.03 24.25
CA GLN A 15 -23.93 26.58 24.71
C GLN A 15 -25.18 25.83 24.19
N ARG A 16 -25.03 24.89 23.24
CA ARG A 16 -26.14 24.06 22.71
C ARG A 16 -26.45 22.81 23.55
N TYR A 17 -25.61 22.48 24.53
CA TYR A 17 -25.89 21.40 25.49
C TYR A 17 -26.37 21.90 26.86
N LEU A 18 -26.76 23.17 26.94
CA LEU A 18 -27.56 23.67 28.05
C LEU A 18 -29.05 23.52 27.68
N PRO A 19 -29.85 22.79 28.48
CA PRO A 19 -31.28 22.68 28.25
C PRO A 19 -31.90 24.07 28.48
N GLN A 20 -32.17 24.79 27.39
CA GLN A 20 -32.93 26.03 27.45
C GLN A 20 -34.43 25.70 27.45
N ASN A 21 -35.07 26.08 28.55
CA ASN A 21 -36.50 26.32 28.70
C ASN A 21 -37.45 25.15 28.44
N GLY A 22 -37.66 24.37 29.50
CA GLY A 22 -39.00 24.11 29.99
C GLY A 22 -39.25 24.98 31.23
N ALA A 23 -39.47 26.29 31.03
CA ALA A 23 -40.16 27.11 32.02
C ALA A 23 -41.63 26.69 31.96
N ASP A 24 -41.93 25.51 32.48
CA ASP A 24 -43.27 24.98 32.52
C ASP A 24 -43.60 24.67 33.97
N GLY A 25 -44.41 25.55 34.53
CA GLY A 25 -45.14 25.37 35.77
C GLY A 25 -44.29 24.96 36.97
N GLY A 26 -44.12 25.91 37.89
CA GLY A 26 -44.46 25.60 39.27
C GLY A 26 -45.85 24.96 39.27
N GLY A 27 -45.90 23.65 39.11
CA GLY A 27 -47.05 22.82 39.37
C GLY A 27 -47.27 22.93 40.86
N SER A 28 -47.89 24.03 41.29
CA SER A 28 -48.90 23.98 42.31
C SER A 28 -49.75 22.79 41.90
N ARG A 29 -49.45 21.64 42.51
CA ARG A 29 -50.21 20.42 42.39
C ARG A 29 -51.56 20.87 42.91
N ARG A 30 -52.39 21.40 42.00
CA ARG A 30 -53.73 21.88 42.34
C ARG A 30 -54.28 20.73 43.14
N PRO A 31 -54.69 20.94 44.41
CA PRO A 31 -55.36 19.87 45.12
C PRO A 31 -56.43 19.42 44.15
N SER A 32 -56.31 18.17 43.71
CA SER A 32 -57.17 17.63 42.68
C SER A 32 -58.61 17.95 43.11
N PRO A 33 -59.56 18.20 42.21
CA PRO A 33 -60.92 18.57 42.61
C PRO A 33 -61.55 17.56 43.61
N GLN A 34 -60.99 16.35 43.71
CA GLN A 34 -61.24 15.40 44.79
C GLN A 34 -60.82 15.87 46.20
N LEU A 35 -59.69 16.56 46.39
CA LEU A 35 -59.19 17.06 47.70
C LEU A 35 -60.08 18.12 48.36
N ARG A 36 -60.87 18.88 47.58
CA ARG A 36 -61.80 19.89 48.10
C ARG A 36 -63.14 19.30 48.55
N ALA A 37 -63.43 18.04 48.21
CA ALA A 37 -64.64 17.32 48.59
C ALA A 37 -64.46 16.45 49.84
N LEU A 38 -63.23 16.32 50.37
CA LEU A 38 -62.92 15.51 51.55
C LEU A 38 -63.08 16.36 52.81
N THR A 39 -64.31 16.50 53.29
CA THR A 39 -64.63 17.20 54.55
C THR A 39 -64.54 16.28 55.78
N GLU A 40 -64.42 14.97 55.57
CA GLU A 40 -64.39 13.96 56.63
C GLU A 40 -62.95 13.45 56.87
N LEU A 41 -62.55 13.34 58.15
CA LEU A 41 -61.22 12.87 58.58
C LEU A 41 -60.73 11.55 57.91
N PRO A 42 -61.55 10.49 57.76
CA PRO A 42 -61.10 9.24 57.13
C PRO A 42 -60.79 9.38 55.63
N GLU A 43 -61.44 10.32 54.95
CA GLU A 43 -61.23 10.57 53.53
C GLU A 43 -59.89 11.27 53.27
N LEU A 44 -59.49 12.17 54.18
CA LEU A 44 -58.20 12.85 54.17
C LEU A 44 -57.04 11.87 54.44
N GLU A 45 -57.17 10.99 55.42
CA GLU A 45 -56.16 9.95 55.73
C GLU A 45 -55.96 8.99 54.55
N ALA A 46 -57.04 8.59 53.88
CA ALA A 46 -56.97 7.76 52.68
C ALA A 46 -56.28 8.49 51.50
N ALA A 47 -56.53 9.79 51.33
CA ALA A 47 -55.86 10.60 50.32
C ALA A 47 -54.38 10.81 50.63
N TYR A 48 -54.02 11.10 51.88
CA TYR A 48 -52.64 11.19 52.33
C TYR A 48 -51.89 9.87 52.13
N GLY A 49 -52.49 8.74 52.51
CA GLY A 49 -51.91 7.41 52.28
C GLY A 49 -51.71 7.08 50.79
N ARG A 50 -52.59 7.57 49.90
CA ARG A 50 -52.40 7.46 48.44
C ARG A 50 -51.21 8.28 47.96
N LEU A 51 -51.06 9.51 48.43
CA LEU A 51 -49.95 10.40 48.09
C LEU A 51 -48.60 9.84 48.57
N CYS A 52 -48.53 9.35 49.81
CA CYS A 52 -47.31 8.72 50.33
C CYS A 52 -46.91 7.48 49.50
N ARG A 53 -47.89 6.66 49.07
CA ARG A 53 -47.61 5.51 48.19
C ARG A 53 -47.12 5.94 46.81
N GLU A 54 -47.68 7.02 46.27
CA GLU A 54 -47.27 7.56 44.97
C GLU A 54 -45.87 8.16 45.02
N GLU A 55 -45.55 8.86 46.11
CA GLU A 55 -44.22 9.43 46.39
C GLU A 55 -43.17 8.33 46.50
N VAL A 56 -43.41 7.31 47.34
CA VAL A 56 -42.52 6.13 47.46
C VAL A 56 -42.35 5.41 46.12
N ARG A 57 -43.40 5.32 45.29
CA ARG A 57 -43.32 4.75 43.94
C ARG A 57 -42.49 5.63 42.99
N GLY A 58 -42.63 6.95 43.08
CA GLY A 58 -41.87 7.94 42.32
C GLY A 58 -40.39 7.89 42.65
N GLU A 59 -40.05 7.95 43.94
CA GLU A 59 -38.70 7.82 44.46
C GLU A 59 -38.08 6.48 44.08
N GLY A 60 -38.83 5.38 44.21
CA GLY A 60 -38.36 4.05 43.80
C GLY A 60 -38.11 3.93 42.30
N ARG A 61 -38.90 4.59 41.44
CA ARG A 61 -38.62 4.66 39.99
C ARG A 61 -37.37 5.48 39.69
N GLY A 62 -37.19 6.62 40.35
CA GLY A 62 -36.00 7.46 40.21
C GLY A 62 -34.72 6.74 40.65
N ARG A 63 -34.75 6.09 41.81
CA ARG A 63 -33.63 5.29 42.34
C ARG A 63 -33.22 4.17 41.38
N ARG A 64 -34.19 3.39 40.89
CA ARG A 64 -33.92 2.31 39.91
C ARG A 64 -33.35 2.86 38.61
N GLY A 65 -33.89 3.97 38.10
CA GLY A 65 -33.35 4.62 36.90
C GLY A 65 -31.90 5.07 37.07
N LEU A 66 -31.56 5.61 38.25
CA LEU A 66 -30.21 6.04 38.57
C LEU A 66 -29.25 4.85 38.71
N GLU A 67 -29.65 3.75 39.35
CA GLU A 67 -28.86 2.51 39.43
C GLU A 67 -28.50 2.00 38.03
N LEU A 68 -29.47 1.91 37.12
CA LEU A 68 -29.24 1.47 35.74
C LEU A 68 -28.25 2.38 35.00
N LEU A 69 -28.34 3.70 35.18
CA LEU A 69 -27.42 4.64 34.54
C LEU A 69 -26.00 4.54 35.12
N LEU A 70 -25.88 4.31 36.43
CA LEU A 70 -24.58 4.10 37.08
C LEU A 70 -23.91 2.80 36.63
N GLU A 71 -24.68 1.72 36.49
CA GLU A 71 -24.20 0.45 35.93
C GLU A 71 -23.72 0.62 34.48
N GLN A 72 -24.50 1.31 33.64
CA GLN A 72 -24.13 1.59 32.26
C GLN A 72 -22.85 2.43 32.18
N ARG A 73 -22.73 3.45 33.05
CA ARG A 73 -21.51 4.27 33.16
C ARG A 73 -20.30 3.42 33.53
N GLY A 74 -20.42 2.54 34.52
CA GLY A 74 -19.34 1.63 34.91
C GLY A 74 -18.90 0.71 33.77
N ALA A 75 -19.86 0.17 33.01
CA ALA A 75 -19.56 -0.64 31.82
C ALA A 75 -18.84 0.16 30.71
N LEU A 76 -19.26 1.41 30.49
CA LEU A 76 -18.61 2.32 29.53
C LEU A 76 -17.19 2.69 29.96
N GLU A 77 -16.98 3.01 31.24
CA GLU A 77 -15.66 3.31 31.79
C GLU A 77 -14.71 2.10 31.65
N GLY A 78 -15.21 0.88 31.85
CA GLY A 78 -14.45 -0.34 31.59
C GLY A 78 -14.02 -0.48 30.13
N LYS A 79 -14.92 -0.18 29.17
CA LYS A 79 -14.61 -0.21 27.73
C LYS A 79 -13.60 0.87 27.35
N VAL A 80 -13.73 2.09 27.89
CA VAL A 80 -12.79 3.19 27.64
C VAL A 80 -11.40 2.86 28.21
N ALA A 81 -11.34 2.29 29.41
CA ALA A 81 -10.09 1.83 30.00
C ALA A 81 -9.44 0.72 29.17
N ALA A 82 -10.22 -0.23 28.64
CA ALA A 82 -9.73 -1.26 27.74
C ALA A 82 -9.14 -0.66 26.44
N LEU A 83 -9.84 0.30 25.82
CA LEU A 83 -9.35 0.99 24.63
C LEU A 83 -8.06 1.77 24.89
N HIS A 84 -7.97 2.48 26.02
CA HIS A 84 -6.74 3.19 26.40
C HIS A 84 -5.55 2.23 26.57
N ARG A 85 -5.78 1.03 27.10
CA ARG A 85 -4.74 -0.01 27.22
C ARG A 85 -4.31 -0.57 25.86
N MET A 86 -5.18 -0.54 24.85
CA MET A 86 -4.86 -1.02 23.50
C MET A 86 -4.09 0.00 22.65
N GLY A 87 -4.18 1.30 22.97
CA GLY A 87 -3.50 2.36 22.23
C GLY A 87 -2.00 2.12 22.00
N PRO A 88 -1.20 1.81 23.03
CA PRO A 88 0.23 1.53 22.88
C PRO A 88 0.55 0.34 21.96
N ASN A 89 -0.28 -0.72 21.99
CA ASN A 89 -0.08 -1.88 21.11
C ASN A 89 -0.31 -1.51 19.63
N LEU A 90 -1.31 -0.66 19.35
CA LEU A 90 -1.56 -0.18 17.99
C LEU A 90 -0.43 0.72 17.48
N GLN A 91 0.12 1.59 18.33
CA GLN A 91 1.27 2.41 17.98
C GLN A 91 2.53 1.58 17.69
N LEU A 92 2.74 0.51 18.47
CA LEU A 92 3.83 -0.43 18.21
C LEU A 92 3.66 -1.13 16.87
N ILE A 93 2.48 -1.67 16.59
CA ILE A 93 2.16 -2.33 15.32
C ILE A 93 2.31 -1.36 14.14
N GLU A 94 1.89 -0.11 14.30
CA GLU A 94 2.10 0.93 13.28
C GLU A 94 3.58 1.18 13.02
N GLY A 95 4.40 1.29 14.08
CA GLY A 95 5.85 1.41 13.96
C GLY A 95 6.49 0.24 13.23
N ASP A 96 6.13 -0.99 13.62
CA ASP A 96 6.62 -2.22 12.99
C ASP A 96 6.23 -2.27 11.51
N ALA A 97 4.99 -1.90 11.17
CA ALA A 97 4.51 -1.85 9.80
C ALA A 97 5.27 -0.80 8.96
N GLN A 98 5.58 0.37 9.52
CA GLN A 98 6.39 1.40 8.86
C GLN A 98 7.82 0.93 8.62
N GLN A 99 8.45 0.28 9.62
CA GLN A 99 9.79 -0.28 9.50
C GLN A 99 9.85 -1.40 8.45
N LEU A 100 8.85 -2.28 8.45
CA LEU A 100 8.72 -3.33 7.44
C LEU A 100 8.53 -2.74 6.04
N GLY A 101 7.66 -1.72 5.89
CA GLY A 101 7.48 -1.00 4.64
C GLY A 101 8.78 -0.38 4.12
N GLY A 102 9.58 0.23 4.99
CA GLY A 102 10.91 0.74 4.66
C GLY A 102 11.87 -0.36 4.20
N THR A 103 11.86 -1.51 4.87
CA THR A 103 12.70 -2.67 4.53
C THR A 103 12.32 -3.26 3.18
N ILE A 104 11.02 -3.41 2.90
CA ILE A 104 10.51 -3.87 1.60
C ILE A 104 10.93 -2.88 0.51
N ALA A 105 10.73 -1.58 0.72
CA ALA A 105 11.11 -0.56 -0.25
C ALA A 105 12.62 -0.54 -0.54
N PHE A 106 13.46 -0.76 0.48
CA PHE A 106 14.90 -0.91 0.30
C PHE A 106 15.24 -2.17 -0.52
N THR A 107 14.61 -3.30 -0.18
CA THR A 107 14.81 -4.58 -0.87
C THR A 107 14.38 -4.50 -2.33
N CYS A 108 13.24 -3.88 -2.63
CA CYS A 108 12.78 -3.63 -4.00
C CYS A 108 13.78 -2.78 -4.79
N ARG A 109 14.29 -1.70 -4.20
CA ARG A 109 15.31 -0.86 -4.86
C ARG A 109 16.59 -1.63 -5.15
N LEU A 110 17.03 -2.46 -4.21
CA LEU A 110 18.21 -3.30 -4.41
C LEU A 110 17.98 -4.33 -5.51
N ALA A 111 16.83 -5.02 -5.49
CA ALA A 111 16.46 -5.99 -6.51
C ALA A 111 16.40 -5.36 -7.92
N GLU A 112 15.84 -4.15 -8.03
CA GLU A 112 15.80 -3.41 -9.30
C GLU A 112 17.22 -3.03 -9.76
N ASN A 113 18.07 -2.57 -8.84
CA ASN A 113 19.46 -2.25 -9.15
C ASN A 113 20.22 -3.48 -9.66
N VAL A 114 20.13 -4.60 -8.95
CA VAL A 114 20.77 -5.86 -9.34
C VAL A 114 20.23 -6.33 -10.70
N SER A 115 18.91 -6.29 -10.89
CA SER A 115 18.28 -6.71 -12.15
C SER A 115 18.73 -5.86 -13.34
N SER A 116 18.85 -4.55 -13.16
CA SER A 116 19.34 -3.63 -14.19
C SER A 116 20.79 -3.95 -14.59
N LYS A 117 21.65 -4.26 -13.61
CA LYS A 117 23.06 -4.62 -13.84
C LYS A 117 23.18 -5.98 -14.52
N VAL A 118 22.38 -6.97 -14.12
CA VAL A 118 22.34 -8.28 -14.78
C VAL A 118 21.92 -8.12 -16.24
N ARG A 119 20.89 -7.32 -16.54
CA ARG A 119 20.47 -7.05 -17.93
C ARG A 119 21.57 -6.37 -18.75
N GLN A 120 22.29 -5.41 -18.17
CA GLN A 120 23.45 -4.79 -18.84
C GLN A 120 24.56 -5.80 -19.12
N LEU A 121 24.84 -6.68 -18.15
CA LEU A 121 25.84 -7.74 -18.29
C LEU A 121 25.44 -8.76 -19.36
N ASP A 122 24.16 -9.15 -19.42
CA ASP A 122 23.65 -10.06 -20.45
C ASP A 122 23.79 -9.46 -21.86
N LEU A 123 23.52 -8.16 -22.02
CA LEU A 123 23.75 -7.46 -23.28
C LEU A 123 25.23 -7.45 -23.67
N ALA A 124 26.13 -7.17 -22.72
CA ALA A 124 27.57 -7.19 -22.96
C ALA A 124 28.06 -8.60 -23.33
N LYS A 125 27.59 -9.62 -22.60
CA LYS A 125 27.87 -11.04 -22.85
C LYS A 125 27.40 -11.46 -24.25
N ASN A 126 26.18 -11.11 -24.64
CA ASN A 126 25.67 -11.42 -25.99
C ASN A 126 26.50 -10.74 -27.08
N ARG A 127 26.89 -9.48 -26.90
CA ARG A 127 27.79 -8.79 -27.85
C ARG A 127 29.16 -9.45 -27.94
N LEU A 128 29.70 -9.90 -26.80
CA LEU A 128 30.98 -10.60 -26.75
C LEU A 128 30.90 -11.95 -27.47
N TYR A 129 29.83 -12.73 -27.26
CA TYR A 129 29.64 -13.96 -28.03
C TYR A 129 29.49 -13.72 -29.53
N GLN A 130 28.79 -12.65 -29.93
CA GLN A 130 28.72 -12.28 -31.34
C GLN A 130 30.12 -11.92 -31.89
N ALA A 131 30.96 -11.24 -31.11
CA ALA A 131 32.32 -10.91 -31.52
C ALA A 131 33.23 -12.15 -31.60
N ILE A 132 33.09 -13.10 -30.66
CA ILE A 132 33.80 -14.39 -30.69
C ILE A 132 33.40 -15.17 -31.94
N GLN A 133 32.09 -15.35 -32.17
CA GLN A 133 31.60 -16.07 -33.33
C GLN A 133 32.12 -15.43 -34.63
N ARG A 134 32.07 -14.10 -34.74
CA ARG A 134 32.64 -13.38 -35.89
C ARG A 134 34.14 -13.64 -36.06
N SER A 135 34.90 -13.73 -34.97
CA SER A 135 36.33 -14.05 -35.03
C SER A 135 36.54 -15.47 -35.55
N ASP A 136 35.78 -16.44 -35.06
CA ASP A 136 35.85 -17.83 -35.50
C ASP A 136 35.49 -17.96 -36.98
N ASP A 137 34.41 -17.29 -37.40
CA ASP A 137 33.96 -17.26 -38.79
C ASP A 137 35.03 -16.66 -39.74
N ILE A 138 35.71 -15.58 -39.31
CA ILE A 138 36.82 -14.96 -40.07
C ILE A 138 38.03 -15.90 -40.12
N LEU A 139 38.34 -16.60 -39.03
CA LEU A 139 39.43 -17.57 -39.02
C LEU A 139 39.15 -18.72 -39.98
N ASP A 140 37.93 -19.26 -40.01
CA ASP A 140 37.53 -20.29 -40.96
C ASP A 140 37.63 -19.83 -42.42
N LEU A 141 37.23 -18.58 -42.69
CA LEU A 141 37.38 -17.95 -44.00
C LEU A 141 38.87 -17.88 -44.42
N LYS A 142 39.73 -17.47 -43.47
CA LYS A 142 41.17 -17.35 -43.69
C LYS A 142 41.82 -18.71 -43.88
N PHE A 143 41.42 -19.73 -43.13
CA PHE A 143 41.89 -21.11 -43.31
C PHE A 143 41.49 -21.69 -44.66
N CYS A 144 40.27 -21.41 -45.15
CA CYS A 144 39.89 -21.83 -46.50
C CYS A 144 40.77 -21.15 -47.56
N THR A 145 41.02 -19.85 -47.43
CA THR A 145 41.82 -19.07 -48.38
C THR A 145 43.29 -19.54 -48.40
N ASP A 146 43.91 -19.65 -47.22
CA ASP A 146 45.29 -20.11 -47.08
C ASP A 146 45.45 -21.57 -47.53
N GLY A 147 44.48 -22.43 -47.21
CA GLY A 147 44.45 -23.84 -47.59
C GLY A 147 44.41 -24.01 -49.11
N VAL A 148 43.58 -23.24 -49.81
CA VAL A 148 43.56 -23.21 -51.28
C VAL A 148 44.90 -22.74 -51.83
N GLN A 149 45.48 -21.67 -51.29
CA GLN A 149 46.76 -21.14 -51.78
C GLN A 149 47.92 -22.14 -51.54
N ALA A 150 47.90 -22.88 -50.43
CA ALA A 150 48.88 -23.92 -50.14
C ALA A 150 48.72 -25.13 -51.07
N ALA A 151 47.49 -25.64 -51.23
CA ALA A 151 47.18 -26.80 -52.07
C ALA A 151 47.50 -26.55 -53.56
N LEU A 152 47.25 -25.33 -54.06
CA LEU A 152 47.64 -24.93 -55.41
C LEU A 152 49.16 -24.89 -55.61
N ARG A 153 49.94 -24.54 -54.58
CA ARG A 153 51.42 -24.55 -54.64
C ARG A 153 51.99 -25.97 -54.62
N SER A 154 51.30 -26.92 -54.00
CA SER A 154 51.69 -28.33 -53.98
C SER A 154 51.06 -29.16 -55.10
N GLU A 155 50.35 -28.52 -56.04
CA GLU A 155 49.63 -29.16 -57.16
C GLU A 155 48.56 -30.20 -56.70
N ASP A 156 48.08 -30.09 -55.45
CA ASP A 156 47.06 -30.97 -54.89
C ASP A 156 45.66 -30.38 -55.09
N TYR A 157 45.10 -30.62 -56.28
CA TYR A 157 43.80 -30.06 -56.66
C TYR A 157 42.62 -30.67 -55.90
N GLU A 158 42.78 -31.87 -55.33
CA GLU A 158 41.73 -32.51 -54.53
C GLU A 158 41.57 -31.77 -53.20
N GLN A 159 42.68 -31.46 -52.54
CA GLN A 159 42.67 -30.67 -51.31
C GLN A 159 42.21 -29.22 -51.55
N ALA A 160 42.59 -28.62 -52.68
CA ALA A 160 42.10 -27.30 -53.07
C ALA A 160 40.56 -27.29 -53.24
N ALA A 161 40.00 -28.29 -53.92
CA ALA A 161 38.56 -28.43 -54.09
C ALA A 161 37.83 -28.63 -52.75
N ALA A 162 38.43 -29.36 -51.80
CA ALA A 162 37.88 -29.54 -50.47
C ALA A 162 37.80 -28.21 -49.68
N HIS A 163 38.82 -27.36 -49.75
CA HIS A 163 38.80 -26.04 -49.11
C HIS A 163 37.79 -25.08 -49.77
N VAL A 164 37.63 -25.13 -51.10
CA VAL A 164 36.61 -24.36 -51.83
C VAL A 164 35.20 -24.84 -51.46
N HIS A 165 34.99 -26.15 -51.37
CA HIS A 165 33.70 -26.69 -50.95
C HIS A 165 33.34 -26.24 -49.53
N ARG A 166 34.30 -26.29 -48.59
CA ARG A 166 34.10 -25.79 -47.23
C ARG A 166 33.72 -24.31 -47.23
N TYR A 167 34.42 -23.47 -47.99
CA TYR A 167 34.10 -22.04 -48.18
C TYR A 167 32.64 -21.82 -48.62
N LEU A 168 32.16 -22.58 -49.60
CA LEU A 168 30.80 -22.45 -50.13
C LEU A 168 29.71 -22.90 -49.13
N CYS A 169 30.10 -23.70 -48.15
CA CYS A 169 29.23 -24.14 -47.06
C CYS A 169 29.24 -23.18 -45.85
N LEU A 170 30.11 -22.16 -45.80
CA LEU A 170 30.00 -21.11 -44.78
C LEU A 170 28.72 -20.29 -45.01
N ASP A 171 28.14 -19.78 -43.92
CA ASP A 171 26.97 -18.92 -44.00
C ASP A 171 27.29 -17.63 -44.78
N LYS A 172 26.40 -17.25 -45.71
CA LYS A 172 26.50 -16.01 -46.51
C LYS A 172 26.61 -14.77 -45.63
N SER A 173 26.04 -14.82 -44.42
CA SER A 173 26.13 -13.74 -43.44
C SER A 173 27.58 -13.46 -43.02
N VAL A 174 28.45 -14.46 -42.91
CA VAL A 174 29.89 -14.34 -42.59
C VAL A 174 30.65 -13.58 -43.67
N ILE A 175 30.33 -13.88 -44.93
CA ILE A 175 30.99 -13.29 -46.11
C ILE A 175 30.62 -11.81 -46.23
N GLU A 176 29.34 -11.48 -46.03
CA GLU A 176 28.88 -10.08 -46.02
C GLU A 176 29.34 -9.31 -44.77
N LEU A 177 29.40 -9.93 -43.59
CA LEU A 177 29.94 -9.28 -42.39
C LEU A 177 31.43 -8.97 -42.52
N SER A 178 32.22 -9.86 -43.14
CA SER A 178 33.64 -9.59 -43.46
C SER A 178 33.78 -8.35 -44.35
N ARG A 179 32.80 -8.09 -45.23
CA ARG A 179 32.74 -6.90 -46.09
C ARG A 179 32.34 -5.64 -45.32
N GLN A 180 31.48 -5.76 -44.29
CA GLN A 180 30.93 -4.66 -43.49
C GLN A 180 31.82 -4.21 -42.31
N GLY A 181 32.97 -4.84 -42.07
CA GLY A 181 33.93 -4.47 -41.02
C GLY A 181 34.45 -3.02 -41.05
N GLN A 182 34.10 -2.21 -42.06
CA GLN A 182 34.35 -0.77 -42.10
C GLN A 182 33.26 0.12 -41.44
N GLU A 183 32.08 -0.40 -41.10
CA GLU A 183 30.96 0.39 -40.55
C GLU A 183 30.84 0.39 -39.01
N GLY A 184 31.87 -0.07 -38.29
CA GLY A 184 31.93 -0.04 -36.83
C GLY A 184 31.77 1.35 -36.18
N LYS A 185 31.83 2.43 -36.97
CA LYS A 185 31.59 3.80 -36.52
C LYS A 185 30.12 4.16 -36.35
N ARG A 186 29.15 3.46 -36.96
CA ARG A 186 27.72 3.84 -36.91
C ARG A 186 26.99 3.32 -35.67
N ALA A 187 27.31 2.11 -35.20
CA ALA A 187 26.63 1.49 -34.06
C ALA A 187 26.91 2.19 -32.70
N ILE A 188 28.02 2.92 -32.62
CA ILE A 188 28.42 3.68 -31.41
C ILE A 188 27.50 4.90 -31.19
N TRP A 189 26.92 5.48 -32.25
CA TRP A 189 26.06 6.67 -32.14
C TRP A 189 24.67 6.39 -31.56
N CYS A 190 24.15 5.15 -31.68
CA CYS A 190 22.85 4.80 -31.08
C CYS A 190 22.88 4.62 -29.56
N LEU A 191 24.07 4.48 -28.95
CA LEU A 191 24.21 4.25 -27.50
C LEU A 191 24.49 5.53 -26.70
N ALA A 192 24.72 6.66 -27.37
CA ALA A 192 25.04 7.94 -26.71
C ALA A 192 23.82 8.88 -26.53
N LEU A 193 22.62 8.48 -26.97
CA LEU A 193 21.40 9.26 -26.76
C LEU A 193 20.76 8.88 -25.41
N PRO A 194 20.71 9.79 -24.42
CA PRO A 194 19.92 9.57 -23.22
C PRO A 194 18.45 9.43 -23.62
N GLY A 195 17.81 8.35 -23.15
CA GLY A 195 16.41 8.06 -23.42
C GLY A 195 15.48 9.23 -23.02
N PRO A 196 14.34 9.39 -23.71
CA PRO A 196 13.41 10.49 -23.43
C PRO A 196 12.90 10.44 -21.99
N PRO A 197 12.67 11.60 -21.35
CA PRO A 197 12.10 11.64 -20.01
C PRO A 197 10.69 11.06 -20.03
N ALA A 198 10.42 10.12 -19.13
CA ALA A 198 9.10 9.54 -18.92
C ALA A 198 8.11 10.61 -18.39
N PRO A 199 6.81 10.50 -18.73
CA PRO A 199 5.79 11.50 -18.39
C PRO A 199 5.49 11.60 -16.89
#